data_AF-A0A538FL51-F1
#
_entry.id   AF-A0A538FL51-F1
#
_cell.length_a   1.000
_cell.length_b   1.000
_cell.length_c   1.000
_cell.angle_alpha   90.00
_cell.angle_beta   90.00
_cell.angle_gamma   90.00
#
_symmetry.space_group_name_H-M   'P 1'
#
loop_
_entity.id
_entity.type
_entity.pdbx_description
1 polymer ?
#
loop_
_entity_poly.entity_id
_entity_poly.type
_entity_poly.pdbx_seq_one_letter_code
_entity_poly.pdbx_strand_id
1 'polypeptide(L)'
;MLELAILGLLKEQELHGYELKRRLTQMLGLFSSVSFGSLYPALSRLETAGAVQAVDTPPATPPIPATGSLSGELAAFRTRHGAARGGRGKKVYQVTPRGEDLFEELLAADTQSSEDERQFRLRLAFARYLPPEARLGLLERRRALLVERLAQARAGVRGGRERLDSYTRSLFEHSTESTERDISWLDRLIAAERTQQRRNRPPGPRRRPRPRGVSTTAAPAPPEFPSTPAPTATSPAAPAPSRKDVHS
;
A
#
# COMPACT_ATOMS: atom_id res chain seq x y z
N MET A 1 0.88 10.27 3.44
CA MET A 1 0.70 9.40 4.64
C MET A 1 -0.67 9.59 5.29
N LEU A 2 -0.95 10.77 5.85
CA LEU A 2 -2.21 10.99 6.58
C LEU A 2 -3.46 10.90 5.67
N GLU A 3 -3.36 11.32 4.41
CA GLU A 3 -4.44 11.23 3.43
C GLU A 3 -4.89 9.78 3.17
N LEU A 4 -3.94 8.85 2.98
CA LEU A 4 -4.25 7.42 2.84
C LEU A 4 -5.01 6.88 4.06
N ALA A 5 -4.59 7.28 5.27
CA ALA A 5 -5.25 6.87 6.50
C ALA A 5 -6.68 7.44 6.63
N ILE A 6 -6.87 8.71 6.26
CA ILE A 6 -8.20 9.35 6.26
C ILE A 6 -9.12 8.66 5.26
N LEU A 7 -8.67 8.52 4.00
CA LEU A 7 -9.48 7.91 2.95
C LEU A 7 -9.81 6.45 3.25
N GLY A 8 -8.86 5.68 3.79
CA GLY A 8 -9.09 4.29 4.17
C GLY A 8 -10.16 4.15 5.26
N LEU A 9 -10.17 5.04 6.27
CA LEU A 9 -11.23 5.03 7.29
C LEU A 9 -12.59 5.48 6.74
N LEU A 10 -12.60 6.48 5.85
CA LEU A 10 -13.83 6.97 5.24
C LEU A 10 -14.44 6.01 4.22
N LYS A 11 -13.62 5.14 3.61
CA LYS A 11 -14.08 4.03 2.76
C LYS A 11 -14.81 2.94 3.56
N GLU A 12 -14.50 2.80 4.85
CA GLU A 12 -15.21 1.84 5.72
C GLU A 12 -16.54 2.39 6.23
N GLN A 13 -16.56 3.66 6.60
CA GLN A 13 -17.77 4.34 7.06
C GLN A 13 -17.59 5.86 7.07
N GLU A 14 -18.72 6.55 6.93
CA GLU A 14 -18.81 7.98 7.17
C GLU A 14 -18.49 8.30 8.64
N LEU A 15 -17.71 9.35 8.87
CA LEU A 15 -17.17 9.69 10.20
C LEU A 15 -17.17 11.18 10.46
N HIS A 16 -17.42 11.55 11.71
CA HIS A 16 -17.19 12.91 12.17
C HIS A 16 -15.69 13.20 12.32
N GLY A 17 -15.28 14.47 12.17
CA GLY A 17 -13.86 14.87 12.33
C GLY A 17 -13.22 14.45 13.66
N TYR A 18 -13.98 14.43 14.76
CA TYR A 18 -13.49 13.96 16.07
C TYR A 18 -13.31 12.43 16.12
N GLU A 19 -14.21 11.68 15.47
CA GLU A 19 -14.14 10.22 15.40
C GLU A 19 -13.01 9.78 14.48
N LEU A 20 -12.81 10.49 13.36
CA LEU A 20 -11.63 10.32 12.51
C LEU A 20 -10.35 10.44 13.33
N LYS A 21 -10.18 11.50 14.12
CA LYS A 21 -8.99 11.64 14.99
C LYS A 21 -8.83 10.45 15.93
N ARG A 22 -9.91 10.02 16.59
CA ARG A 22 -9.88 8.91 17.56
C ARG A 22 -9.44 7.62 16.88
N ARG A 23 -10.06 7.28 15.74
CA ARG A 23 -9.74 6.07 14.98
C ARG A 23 -8.35 6.11 14.35
N LEU A 24 -7.94 7.26 13.81
CA LEU A 24 -6.59 7.45 13.27
C LEU A 24 -5.53 7.23 14.35
N THR A 25 -5.71 7.80 15.54
CA THR A 25 -4.80 7.61 16.67
C THR A 25 -4.75 6.14 17.11
N GLN A 26 -5.89 5.44 17.13
CA GLN A 26 -5.94 4.01 17.47
C GLN A 26 -5.24 3.14 16.42
N MET A 27 -5.45 3.42 15.14
CA MET A 27 -4.89 2.65 14.01
C MET A 27 -3.39 2.87 13.83
N LEU A 28 -2.93 4.12 13.93
CA LEU A 28 -1.50 4.45 13.81
C LEU A 28 -0.71 4.10 15.09
N GLY A 29 -1.42 3.79 16.18
CA GLY A 29 -0.87 3.28 17.42
C GLY A 29 -0.10 4.33 18.25
N LEU A 30 0.59 3.84 19.28
CA LEU A 30 1.34 4.64 20.27
C LEU A 30 2.51 5.45 19.66
N PHE A 31 2.92 5.15 18.43
CA PHE A 31 4.11 5.73 17.79
C PHE A 31 3.79 6.95 16.91
N SER A 32 2.52 7.36 16.82
CA SER A 32 2.09 8.51 16.01
C SER A 32 0.85 9.17 16.61
N SER A 33 1.02 10.36 17.19
CA SER A 33 -0.11 11.18 17.64
C SER A 33 -0.65 12.03 16.48
N VAL A 34 -1.91 11.79 16.09
CA VAL A 34 -2.59 12.65 15.10
C VAL A 34 -3.16 13.87 15.82
N SER A 35 -2.58 15.03 15.57
CA SER A 35 -3.06 16.30 16.10
C SER A 35 -4.17 16.88 15.21
N PHE A 36 -5.09 17.67 15.81
CA PHE A 36 -6.09 18.40 15.03
C PHE A 36 -5.45 19.37 14.03
N GLY A 37 -4.26 19.90 14.35
CA GLY A 37 -3.48 20.77 13.46
C GLY A 37 -2.95 20.08 12.21
N SER A 38 -2.89 18.74 12.18
CA SER A 38 -2.56 17.98 10.97
C SER A 38 -3.80 17.42 10.26
N LEU A 39 -4.84 17.04 11.03
CA LEU A 39 -6.06 16.43 10.52
C LEU A 39 -6.89 17.39 9.67
N TYR A 40 -7.22 18.58 10.19
CA TYR A 40 -8.11 19.50 9.47
C TYR A 40 -7.49 20.06 8.19
N PRO A 41 -6.19 20.44 8.16
CA PRO A 41 -5.56 20.81 6.90
C PRO A 41 -5.53 19.68 5.88
N ALA A 42 -5.33 18.42 6.32
CA ALA A 42 -5.40 17.27 5.42
C ALA A 42 -6.82 17.06 4.87
N LEU A 43 -7.85 17.18 5.71
CA LEU A 43 -9.25 17.13 5.28
C LEU A 43 -9.58 18.24 4.29
N SER A 44 -9.12 19.47 4.55
CA SER A 44 -9.32 20.60 3.63
C SER A 44 -8.64 20.39 2.28
N ARG A 45 -7.44 19.79 2.24
CA ARG A 45 -6.79 19.41 0.98
C ARG A 45 -7.58 18.33 0.24
N LEU A 46 -8.07 17.31 0.94
CA LEU A 46 -8.89 16.24 0.34
C LEU A 46 -10.23 16.76 -0.17
N GLU A 47 -10.87 17.69 0.54
CA GLU A 47 -12.10 18.35 0.11
C GLU A 47 -11.86 19.22 -1.14
N THR A 48 -10.78 20.02 -1.14
CA THR A 48 -10.38 20.83 -2.31
C THR A 48 -10.05 19.95 -3.52
N ALA A 49 -9.44 18.79 -3.28
CA ALA A 49 -9.16 17.80 -4.32
C ALA A 49 -10.40 17.01 -4.76
N GLY A 50 -11.58 17.26 -4.19
CA GLY A 50 -12.81 16.54 -4.48
C GLY A 50 -12.80 15.08 -4.05
N ALA A 51 -11.87 14.67 -3.19
CA ALA A 51 -11.71 13.30 -2.69
C ALA A 51 -12.61 12.99 -1.48
N VAL A 52 -13.03 14.01 -0.74
CA VAL A 52 -13.92 13.89 0.42
C VAL A 52 -14.98 14.98 0.35
N GLN A 53 -16.20 14.68 0.80
CA GLN A 53 -17.28 15.64 0.93
C GLN A 53 -17.69 15.77 2.41
N ALA A 54 -17.87 17.02 2.87
CA ALA A 54 -18.47 17.30 4.17
C ALA A 54 -20.00 17.39 4.01
N VAL A 55 -20.72 16.47 4.64
CA VAL A 55 -22.17 16.52 4.78
C VAL A 55 -22.47 17.15 6.14
N ASP A 56 -23.15 18.29 6.12
CA ASP A 56 -23.73 18.84 7.34
C ASP A 56 -24.86 17.91 7.77
N THR A 57 -24.77 17.36 8.99
CA THR A 57 -25.90 16.62 9.56
C THR A 57 -27.12 17.54 9.53
N PRO A 58 -28.24 17.15 8.88
CA PRO A 58 -29.43 17.99 8.88
C PRO A 58 -29.79 18.29 10.34
N PRO A 59 -30.11 19.55 10.69
CA PRO A 59 -30.44 19.90 12.06
C PRO A 59 -31.58 18.99 12.49
N ALA A 60 -31.37 18.26 13.60
CA ALA A 60 -32.43 17.49 14.23
C ALA A 60 -33.66 18.39 14.34
N THR A 61 -34.78 17.94 13.78
CA THR A 61 -36.03 18.68 13.72
C THR A 61 -36.28 19.30 15.09
N PRO A 62 -36.31 20.65 15.22
CA PRO A 62 -36.50 21.26 16.53
C PRO A 62 -37.81 20.73 17.11
N PRO A 63 -37.87 20.36 18.40
CA PRO A 63 -39.13 19.95 19.01
C PRO A 63 -40.13 21.07 18.75
N ILE A 64 -41.25 20.71 18.10
CA ILE A 64 -42.35 21.64 17.85
C ILE A 64 -42.70 22.23 19.22
N PRO A 65 -42.62 23.57 19.42
CA PRO A 65 -42.99 24.16 20.69
C PRO A 65 -44.50 23.99 20.87
N ALA A 66 -44.89 22.89 21.51
CA ALA A 66 -46.26 22.57 21.86
C ALA A 66 -46.66 23.41 23.07
N THR A 67 -46.79 24.73 22.89
CA THR A 67 -47.51 25.65 23.79
C THR A 67 -47.31 27.06 23.24
N GLY A 68 -48.38 27.76 22.86
CA GLY A 68 -48.39 29.14 22.35
C GLY A 68 -47.95 30.20 23.38
N SER A 69 -46.78 30.00 23.99
CA SER A 69 -46.16 30.87 24.97
C SER A 69 -45.12 31.75 24.29
N LEU A 70 -45.25 33.07 24.44
CA LEU A 70 -44.28 34.08 23.99
C LEU A 70 -42.84 33.76 24.44
N SER A 71 -42.67 33.13 25.61
CA SER A 71 -41.36 32.68 26.11
C SER A 71 -40.79 31.50 25.32
N GLY A 72 -41.65 30.57 24.87
CA GLY A 72 -41.26 29.44 24.03
C GLY A 72 -40.87 29.88 22.61
N GLU A 73 -41.59 30.86 22.06
CA GLU A 73 -41.27 31.44 20.76
C GLU A 73 -39.92 32.18 20.76
N LEU A 74 -39.61 32.91 21.84
CA LEU A 74 -38.33 33.61 22.00
C LEU A 74 -37.16 32.64 22.19
N ALA A 75 -37.37 31.50 22.86
CA ALA A 75 -36.37 30.43 22.97
C ALA A 75 -36.09 29.78 21.59
N ALA A 76 -37.14 29.52 20.80
CA ALA A 76 -37.03 29.00 19.44
C ALA A 76 -36.43 30.01 18.45
N PHE A 77 -36.58 31.31 18.67
CA PHE A 77 -35.95 32.37 17.88
C PHE A 77 -34.45 32.49 18.17
N ARG A 78 -34.05 32.37 19.44
CA ARG A 78 -32.64 32.40 19.88
C ARG A 78 -31.84 31.20 19.36
N THR A 79 -32.43 30.00 19.34
CA THR A 79 -31.77 28.80 18.76
C THR A 79 -31.62 28.92 17.24
N ARG A 80 -32.60 29.50 16.53
CA ARG A 80 -32.52 29.75 15.08
C ARG A 80 -31.45 30.79 14.71
N HIS A 81 -31.34 31.89 15.44
CA HIS A 81 -30.30 32.89 15.17
C HIS A 81 -28.90 32.49 15.65
N GLY A 82 -28.79 31.66 16.69
CA GLY A 82 -27.52 31.10 17.18
C GLY A 82 -26.93 30.01 16.27
N ALA A 83 -27.76 29.28 15.52
CA ALA A 83 -27.29 28.25 14.57
C ALA A 83 -26.64 28.84 13.30
N ALA A 84 -27.02 30.05 12.90
CA ALA A 84 -26.54 30.69 11.66
C ALA A 84 -25.18 31.40 11.80
N ARG A 85 -24.66 31.58 13.02
CA ARG A 85 -23.34 32.18 13.29
C ARG A 85 -22.49 31.26 14.16
N GLY A 86 -21.80 30.31 13.52
CA GLY A 86 -20.66 29.63 14.14
C GLY A 86 -20.92 28.25 14.74
N GLY A 87 -21.99 27.57 14.36
CA GLY A 87 -22.11 26.15 14.62
C GLY A 87 -21.05 25.39 13.82
N ARG A 88 -19.94 25.00 14.44
CA ARG A 88 -19.20 23.78 14.05
C ARG A 88 -20.12 22.58 14.29
N GLY A 89 -21.24 22.53 13.57
CA GLY A 89 -22.05 21.34 13.40
C GLY A 89 -21.08 20.21 13.06
N LYS A 90 -21.28 19.04 13.65
CA LYS A 90 -20.37 17.92 13.53
C LYS A 90 -20.38 17.46 12.06
N LYS A 91 -19.55 18.07 11.22
CA LYS A 91 -19.41 17.70 9.81
C LYS A 91 -19.11 16.22 9.73
N VAL A 92 -19.99 15.49 9.05
CA VAL A 92 -19.76 14.09 8.67
C VAL A 92 -18.97 14.14 7.38
N TYR A 93 -17.85 13.43 7.33
CA TYR A 93 -17.07 13.31 6.11
C TYR A 93 -17.42 11.98 5.44
N GLN A 94 -17.53 12.02 4.11
CA GLN A 94 -17.76 10.86 3.25
C GLN A 94 -16.72 10.86 2.12
N VAL A 95 -16.25 9.66 1.74
CA VAL A 95 -15.37 9.51 0.58
C VAL A 95 -16.16 9.65 -0.73
N THR A 96 -15.61 10.32 -1.73
CA THR A 96 -16.21 10.43 -3.07
C THR A 96 -15.62 9.35 -3.99
N PRO A 97 -16.20 9.09 -5.18
CA PRO A 97 -15.60 8.18 -6.16
C PRO A 97 -14.16 8.54 -6.51
N ARG A 98 -13.87 9.84 -6.70
CA ARG A 98 -12.51 10.35 -6.91
C ARG A 98 -11.60 10.07 -5.71
N GLY A 99 -12.14 10.11 -4.50
CA GLY A 99 -11.41 9.75 -3.28
C GLY A 99 -11.09 8.26 -3.19
N GLU A 100 -11.95 7.40 -3.73
CA GLU A 100 -11.67 5.97 -3.85
C GLU A 100 -10.54 5.70 -4.85
N ASP A 101 -10.57 6.34 -6.02
CA ASP A 101 -9.48 6.25 -7.00
C ASP A 101 -8.15 6.72 -6.40
N LEU A 102 -8.17 7.88 -5.71
CA LEU A 102 -6.99 8.42 -5.03
C LEU A 102 -6.50 7.49 -3.90
N PHE A 103 -7.41 6.84 -3.18
CA PHE A 103 -7.05 5.87 -2.15
C PHE A 103 -6.32 4.67 -2.76
N GLU A 104 -6.83 4.11 -3.84
CA GLU A 104 -6.20 2.99 -4.55
C GLU A 104 -4.84 3.40 -5.12
N GLU A 105 -4.73 4.59 -5.71
CA GLU A 105 -3.47 5.15 -6.19
C GLU A 105 -2.45 5.27 -5.05
N LEU A 106 -2.81 5.89 -3.93
CA LEU A 106 -1.91 6.07 -2.78
C LEU A 106 -1.50 4.73 -2.14
N LEU A 107 -2.40 3.75 -2.15
CA LEU A 107 -2.18 2.42 -1.61
C LEU A 107 -1.23 1.61 -2.50
N ALA A 108 -1.41 1.69 -3.82
CA ALA A 108 -0.60 1.02 -4.83
C ALA A 108 0.73 1.74 -5.12
N ALA A 109 0.82 3.05 -4.86
CA ALA A 109 1.99 3.85 -5.13
C ALA A 109 3.23 3.26 -4.44
N ASP A 110 4.22 2.89 -5.24
CA ASP A 110 5.49 2.34 -4.76
C ASP A 110 6.37 3.49 -4.29
N THR A 111 6.05 4.04 -3.13
CA THR A 111 6.86 5.11 -2.54
C THR A 111 8.21 4.54 -2.14
N GLN A 112 9.28 5.15 -2.65
CA GLN A 112 10.69 4.87 -2.33
C GLN A 112 11.02 4.94 -0.82
N SER A 113 10.08 5.37 0.04
CA SER A 113 10.10 5.26 1.50
C SER A 113 9.95 3.83 2.04
N SER A 114 10.55 2.83 1.38
CA SER A 114 10.46 1.42 1.78
C SER A 114 10.90 1.16 3.24
N GLU A 115 11.70 2.08 3.79
CA GLU A 115 12.18 2.08 5.17
C GLU A 115 11.14 2.48 6.22
N ASP A 116 10.16 3.33 5.91
CA ASP A 116 9.22 3.83 6.93
C ASP A 116 8.26 2.73 7.40
N GLU A 117 8.52 2.26 8.62
CA GLU A 117 7.72 1.23 9.28
C GLU A 117 6.26 1.65 9.49
N ARG A 118 5.99 2.93 9.80
CA ARG A 118 4.61 3.41 9.97
C ARG A 118 3.87 3.38 8.64
N GLN A 119 4.55 3.73 7.55
CA GLN A 119 3.98 3.64 6.21
C GLN A 119 3.67 2.21 5.80
N PHE A 120 4.61 1.30 6.06
CA PHE A 120 4.37 -0.12 5.83
C PHE A 120 3.17 -0.64 6.64
N ARG A 121 3.12 -0.37 7.95
CA ARG A 121 2.03 -0.81 8.83
C ARG A 121 0.67 -0.26 8.37
N LEU A 122 0.62 1.00 7.95
CA LEU A 122 -0.60 1.62 7.43
C LEU A 122 -1.10 0.94 6.15
N ARG A 123 -0.20 0.68 5.19
CA ARG A 123 -0.56 -0.06 3.96
C ARG A 123 -1.01 -1.47 4.27
N LEU A 124 -0.35 -2.15 5.21
CA LEU A 124 -0.74 -3.49 5.63
C LEU A 124 -2.14 -3.51 6.26
N ALA A 125 -2.50 -2.51 7.06
CA ALA A 125 -3.85 -2.38 7.63
C ALA A 125 -4.95 -2.33 6.56
N PHE A 126 -4.65 -1.71 5.41
CA PHE A 126 -5.56 -1.59 4.28
C PHE A 126 -5.28 -2.60 3.15
N ALA A 127 -4.40 -3.58 3.36
CA ALA A 127 -3.98 -4.51 2.31
C ALA A 127 -5.16 -5.30 1.73
N ARG A 128 -6.26 -5.47 2.46
CA ARG A 128 -7.49 -6.11 1.96
C ARG A 128 -8.07 -5.48 0.69
N TYR A 129 -7.76 -4.21 0.41
CA TYR A 129 -8.20 -3.51 -0.81
C TYR A 129 -7.21 -3.68 -1.97
N LEU A 130 -6.02 -4.26 -1.74
CA LEU A 130 -5.06 -4.55 -2.79
C LEU A 130 -5.34 -5.89 -3.48
N PRO A 131 -5.10 -6.00 -4.79
CA PRO A 131 -5.13 -7.29 -5.47
C PRO A 131 -4.09 -8.23 -4.84
N PRO A 132 -4.31 -9.57 -4.89
CA PRO A 132 -3.44 -10.53 -4.21
C PRO A 132 -1.96 -10.40 -4.58
N GLU A 133 -1.65 -10.15 -5.86
CA GLU A 133 -0.27 -9.96 -6.33
C GLU A 133 0.38 -8.71 -5.73
N ALA A 134 -0.37 -7.60 -5.58
CA ALA A 134 0.14 -6.39 -4.96
C ALA A 134 0.36 -6.57 -3.45
N ARG A 135 -0.49 -7.36 -2.77
CA ARG A 135 -0.28 -7.74 -1.36
C ARG A 135 1.01 -8.54 -1.17
N LEU A 136 1.26 -9.53 -2.03
CA LEU A 136 2.52 -10.29 -1.99
C LEU A 136 3.72 -9.38 -2.24
N GLY A 137 3.65 -8.56 -3.30
CA GLY A 137 4.73 -7.63 -3.61
C GLY A 137 5.07 -6.70 -2.44
N LEU A 138 4.06 -6.15 -1.75
CA LEU A 138 4.24 -5.31 -0.57
C LEU A 138 5.02 -6.04 0.55
N LEU A 139 4.63 -7.27 0.86
CA LEU A 139 5.26 -8.07 1.91
C LEU A 139 6.68 -8.48 1.54
N GLU A 140 6.89 -8.90 0.29
CA GLU A 140 8.19 -9.34 -0.24
C GLU A 140 9.20 -8.19 -0.27
N ARG A 141 8.79 -7.00 -0.71
CA ARG A 141 9.64 -5.80 -0.68
C ARG A 141 10.06 -5.44 0.73
N ARG A 142 9.13 -5.42 1.69
CA ARG A 142 9.46 -5.12 3.09
C ARG A 142 10.40 -6.17 3.68
N ARG A 143 10.18 -7.45 3.39
CA ARG A 143 11.05 -8.53 3.84
C ARG A 143 12.46 -8.38 3.29
N ALA A 144 12.61 -8.11 1.99
CA ALA A 144 13.92 -7.93 1.36
C ALA A 144 14.72 -6.80 2.03
N LEU A 145 14.07 -5.66 2.30
CA LEU A 145 14.68 -4.55 3.01
C LEU A 145 15.14 -4.94 4.42
N LEU A 146 14.30 -5.62 5.21
CA LEU A 146 14.67 -6.02 6.56
C LEU A 146 15.82 -7.03 6.57
N VAL A 147 15.87 -7.95 5.59
CA VAL A 147 16.98 -8.89 5.43
C VAL A 147 18.28 -8.15 5.13
N GLU A 148 18.24 -7.17 4.22
CA GLU A 148 19.41 -6.34 3.90
C GLU A 148 19.88 -5.55 5.13
N ARG A 149 18.96 -4.88 5.83
CA ARG A 149 19.25 -4.13 7.06
C ARG A 149 19.85 -5.03 8.15
N LEU A 150 19.34 -6.25 8.31
CA LEU A 150 19.86 -7.23 9.26
C LEU A 150 21.30 -7.64 8.90
N ALA A 151 21.57 -7.86 7.61
CA ALA A 151 22.92 -8.20 7.14
C ALA A 151 23.91 -7.07 7.42
N GLN A 152 23.52 -5.81 7.14
CA GLN A 152 24.32 -4.62 7.43
C GLN A 152 24.58 -4.46 8.94
N ALA A 153 23.55 -4.61 9.78
CA ALA A 153 23.68 -4.51 11.24
C ALA A 153 24.65 -5.57 11.81
N ARG A 154 24.52 -6.83 11.36
CA ARG A 154 25.41 -7.92 11.79
C ARG A 154 26.85 -7.74 11.30
N ALA A 155 27.06 -7.18 10.10
CA ALA A 155 28.39 -6.88 9.59
C ALA A 155 29.08 -5.77 10.40
N GLY A 156 28.36 -4.70 10.73
CA GLY A 156 28.87 -3.60 11.56
C GLY A 156 29.32 -4.05 12.96
N VAL A 157 28.56 -4.93 13.61
CA VAL A 157 28.91 -5.51 14.92
C VAL A 157 30.17 -6.37 14.85
N ARG A 158 30.42 -7.07 13.73
CA ARG A 158 31.63 -7.90 13.55
C ARG A 158 32.89 -7.06 13.34
N GLY A 159 32.78 -5.88 12.72
CA GLY A 159 33.94 -5.03 12.39
C GLY A 159 34.40 -4.06 13.47
N GLY A 160 33.58 -3.73 14.48
CA GLY A 160 33.86 -2.67 15.47
C GLY A 160 33.85 -3.08 16.94
N ARG A 161 33.94 -4.39 17.24
CA ARG A 161 33.56 -4.96 18.55
C ARG A 161 34.55 -4.74 19.69
N GLU A 162 35.74 -4.20 19.45
CA GLU A 162 36.78 -4.08 20.49
C GLU A 162 36.56 -2.96 21.52
N ARG A 163 35.58 -2.06 21.35
CA ARG A 163 35.42 -0.87 22.23
C ARG A 163 34.00 -0.56 22.73
N LEU A 164 32.99 -1.40 22.47
CA LEU A 164 31.62 -1.13 22.95
C LEU A 164 31.38 -1.69 24.36
N ASP A 165 30.77 -0.87 25.22
CA ASP A 165 30.30 -1.31 26.54
C ASP A 165 29.17 -2.34 26.44
N SER A 166 28.84 -2.97 27.58
CA SER A 166 27.82 -4.02 27.64
C SER A 166 26.42 -3.53 27.27
N TYR A 167 26.03 -2.32 27.71
CA TYR A 167 24.70 -1.78 27.47
C TYR A 167 24.46 -1.43 26.00
N THR A 168 25.45 -0.80 25.37
CA THR A 168 25.41 -0.48 23.94
C THR A 168 25.33 -1.75 23.09
N ARG A 169 26.07 -2.80 23.47
CA ARG A 169 25.97 -4.11 22.83
C ARG A 169 24.55 -4.68 22.95
N SER A 170 23.95 -4.64 24.14
CA SER A 170 22.57 -5.12 24.35
C SER A 170 21.55 -4.37 23.50
N LEU A 171 21.73 -3.06 23.26
CA LEU A 171 20.87 -2.30 22.36
C LEU A 171 20.95 -2.79 20.90
N PHE A 172 22.16 -3.07 20.41
CA PHE A 172 22.34 -3.63 19.06
C PHE A 172 21.77 -5.04 18.93
N GLU A 173 21.97 -5.89 19.94
CA GLU A 173 21.41 -7.24 19.98
C GLU A 173 19.88 -7.17 19.96
N HIS A 174 19.26 -6.34 20.80
CA HIS A 174 17.80 -6.15 20.80
C HIS A 174 17.26 -5.69 19.44
N SER A 175 17.90 -4.72 18.79
CA SER A 175 17.48 -4.26 17.46
C SER A 175 17.61 -5.34 16.39
N THR A 176 18.67 -6.14 16.45
CA THR A 176 18.91 -7.27 15.55
C THR A 176 17.83 -8.34 15.72
N GLU A 177 17.54 -8.74 16.96
CA GLU A 177 16.50 -9.72 17.25
C GLU A 177 15.10 -9.21 16.86
N SER A 178 14.80 -7.91 17.05
CA SER A 178 13.53 -7.32 16.60
C SER A 178 13.37 -7.47 15.09
N THR A 179 14.43 -7.18 14.33
CA THR A 179 14.43 -7.30 12.87
C THR A 179 14.23 -8.76 12.43
N GLU A 180 14.85 -9.72 13.11
CA GLU A 180 14.68 -11.15 12.85
C GLU A 180 13.25 -11.64 13.11
N ARG A 181 12.63 -11.16 14.20
CA ARG A 181 11.22 -11.46 14.52
C ARG A 181 10.29 -10.90 13.44
N ASP A 182 10.54 -9.68 12.96
CA ASP A 182 9.75 -9.07 11.89
C ASP A 182 9.88 -9.83 10.57
N ILE A 183 11.09 -10.26 10.18
CA ILE A 183 11.31 -11.10 8.99
C ILE A 183 10.52 -12.41 9.11
N SER A 184 10.62 -13.07 10.27
CA SER A 184 9.91 -14.34 10.52
C SER A 184 8.38 -14.17 10.50
N TRP A 185 7.88 -13.03 10.95
CA TRP A 185 6.47 -12.68 10.84
C TRP A 185 6.04 -12.45 9.39
N LEU A 186 6.84 -11.70 8.59
CA LEU A 186 6.58 -11.49 7.17
C LEU A 186 6.60 -12.81 6.38
N ASP A 187 7.54 -13.71 6.67
CA ASP A 187 7.61 -15.03 6.03
C ASP A 187 6.32 -15.83 6.23
N ARG A 188 5.77 -15.82 7.45
CA ARG A 188 4.48 -16.47 7.74
C ARG A 188 3.32 -15.82 6.98
N LEU A 189 3.29 -14.49 6.89
CA LEU A 189 2.25 -13.76 6.15
C LEU A 189 2.31 -14.06 4.64
N ILE A 190 3.50 -14.05 4.05
CA ILE A 190 3.72 -14.37 2.63
C ILE A 190 3.26 -15.80 2.34
N ALA A 191 3.61 -16.76 3.19
CA ALA A 191 3.19 -18.15 3.04
C ALA A 191 1.66 -18.32 3.11
N ALA A 192 1.01 -17.61 4.03
CA ALA A 192 -0.45 -17.60 4.16
C ALA A 192 -1.13 -17.03 2.91
N GLU A 193 -0.65 -15.88 2.40
CA GLU A 193 -1.21 -15.24 1.21
C GLU A 193 -1.05 -16.11 -0.05
N ARG A 194 0.13 -16.70 -0.27
CA ARG A 194 0.36 -17.65 -1.38
C ARG A 194 -0.57 -18.87 -1.29
N THR A 195 -0.87 -19.33 -0.09
CA THR A 195 -1.79 -20.45 0.13
C THR A 195 -3.22 -20.06 -0.24
N GLN A 196 -3.66 -18.85 0.14
CA GLN A 196 -4.98 -18.32 -0.23
C GLN A 196 -5.12 -18.14 -1.75
N GLN A 197 -4.11 -17.60 -2.42
CA GLN A 197 -4.12 -17.46 -3.88
C GLN A 197 -4.23 -18.80 -4.60
N ARG A 198 -3.48 -19.82 -4.14
CA ARG A 198 -3.57 -21.18 -4.70
C ARG A 198 -4.96 -21.79 -4.53
N ARG A 199 -5.62 -21.53 -3.40
CA ARG A 199 -7.00 -21.99 -3.14
C ARG A 199 -8.03 -21.28 -4.02
N ASN A 200 -7.86 -19.99 -4.26
CA ASN A 200 -8.79 -19.19 -5.06
C ASN A 200 -8.54 -19.30 -6.57
N ARG A 201 -7.42 -19.89 -7.00
CA ARG A 201 -7.15 -20.11 -8.42
C ARG A 201 -8.16 -21.14 -8.99
N PRO A 202 -8.91 -20.80 -10.06
CA PRO A 202 -9.83 -21.75 -10.66
C PRO A 202 -9.05 -22.98 -11.15
N PRO A 203 -9.62 -24.20 -11.01
CA PRO A 203 -8.96 -25.42 -11.47
C PRO A 203 -8.64 -25.26 -12.96
N GLY A 204 -7.35 -25.39 -13.29
CA GLY A 204 -6.91 -25.34 -14.69
C GLY A 204 -7.63 -26.39 -15.53
N PRO A 205 -7.74 -26.19 -16.85
CA PRO A 205 -8.41 -27.16 -17.73
C PRO A 205 -7.80 -28.53 -17.48
N ARG A 206 -8.64 -29.48 -17.02
CA ARG A 206 -8.24 -30.87 -16.85
C ARG A 206 -7.71 -31.34 -18.20
N ARG A 207 -6.39 -31.52 -18.32
CA ARG A 207 -5.80 -32.19 -19.47
C ARG A 207 -6.47 -33.56 -19.55
N ARG A 208 -7.37 -33.74 -20.52
CA ARG A 208 -7.92 -35.04 -20.84
C ARG A 208 -6.73 -35.97 -21.08
N PRO A 209 -6.70 -37.17 -20.48
CA PRO A 209 -5.65 -38.13 -20.79
C PRO A 209 -5.64 -38.31 -22.30
N ARG A 210 -4.48 -38.07 -22.93
CA ARG A 210 -4.30 -38.34 -24.36
C ARG A 210 -4.70 -39.80 -24.58
N PRO A 211 -5.59 -40.12 -25.54
CA PRO A 211 -5.83 -41.52 -25.87
C PRO A 211 -4.46 -42.12 -26.24
N ARG A 212 -4.10 -43.22 -25.58
CA ARG A 212 -2.88 -43.97 -25.90
C ARG A 212 -2.97 -44.31 -27.38
N GLY A 213 -2.07 -43.73 -28.17
CA GLY A 213 -1.98 -44.00 -29.60
C GLY A 213 -1.84 -45.50 -29.78
N VAL A 214 -2.79 -46.09 -30.50
CA VAL A 214 -2.60 -47.43 -31.07
C VAL A 214 -1.43 -47.30 -32.02
N SER A 215 -0.42 -48.15 -31.82
CA SER A 215 0.75 -48.26 -32.69
C SER A 215 0.29 -48.62 -34.10
N THR A 216 0.16 -47.63 -34.97
CA THR A 216 0.05 -47.87 -36.42
C THR A 216 1.45 -47.89 -37.00
N THR A 217 1.82 -49.10 -37.42
CA THR A 217 2.93 -49.53 -38.26
C THR A 217 3.49 -48.45 -39.19
N ALA A 218 4.82 -48.34 -39.18
CA ALA A 218 5.63 -47.49 -40.05
C ALA A 218 5.40 -47.82 -41.54
N ALA A 219 5.22 -46.77 -42.34
CA ALA A 219 5.34 -46.79 -43.80
C ALA A 219 6.57 -45.94 -44.21
N PRO A 220 7.30 -46.31 -45.28
CA PRO A 220 8.70 -45.92 -45.48
C PRO A 220 8.87 -44.51 -46.09
N ALA A 221 10.08 -43.97 -45.89
CA ALA A 221 10.52 -42.65 -46.31
C ALA A 221 10.53 -42.45 -47.84
N PRO A 222 10.26 -41.23 -48.33
CA PRO A 222 10.47 -40.87 -49.74
C PRO A 222 11.95 -40.66 -50.07
N PRO A 223 12.38 -40.86 -51.33
CA PRO A 223 13.79 -40.83 -51.73
C PRO A 223 14.35 -39.40 -51.78
N GLU A 224 15.61 -39.29 -51.38
CA GLU A 224 16.45 -38.09 -51.40
C GLU A 224 16.76 -37.65 -52.85
N PHE A 225 16.59 -36.36 -53.14
CA PHE A 225 17.13 -35.72 -54.34
C PHE A 225 18.45 -35.01 -54.00
N PRO A 226 19.49 -35.11 -54.84
CA PRO A 226 20.81 -34.58 -54.53
C PRO A 226 20.88 -33.04 -54.63
N SER A 227 21.50 -32.45 -53.62
CA SER A 227 21.78 -31.02 -53.46
C SER A 227 22.82 -30.50 -54.47
N THR A 228 22.50 -29.40 -55.16
CA THR A 228 23.46 -28.60 -55.93
C THR A 228 24.25 -27.68 -54.99
N PRO A 229 25.60 -27.65 -55.03
CA PRO A 229 26.38 -26.73 -54.21
C PRO A 229 26.41 -25.32 -54.81
N ALA A 230 26.14 -24.31 -53.99
CA ALA A 230 26.36 -22.90 -54.33
C ALA A 230 27.85 -22.51 -54.09
N PRO A 231 28.45 -21.69 -54.97
CA PRO A 231 29.88 -21.39 -54.92
C PRO A 231 30.25 -20.36 -53.85
N THR A 232 31.44 -20.58 -53.31
CA THR A 232 32.20 -19.75 -52.37
C THR A 232 32.74 -18.49 -53.05
N ALA A 233 32.55 -17.33 -52.44
CA ALA A 233 33.35 -16.11 -52.59
C ALA A 233 32.83 -15.08 -51.59
N THR A 234 33.55 -14.15 -50.98
CA THR A 234 34.97 -13.84 -50.81
C THR A 234 34.94 -12.67 -49.82
N SER A 235 35.76 -12.72 -48.77
CA SER A 235 36.03 -11.59 -47.86
C SER A 235 36.61 -10.41 -48.66
N PRO A 236 36.42 -9.14 -48.26
CA PRO A 236 37.52 -8.54 -47.50
C PRO A 236 37.16 -7.43 -46.49
N ALA A 237 38.06 -7.32 -45.51
CA ALA A 237 38.67 -6.11 -44.97
C ALA A 237 37.87 -5.15 -44.05
N ALA A 238 38.34 -5.13 -42.80
CA ALA A 238 38.29 -3.99 -41.88
C ALA A 238 39.18 -2.83 -42.37
N PRO A 239 38.99 -1.62 -41.77
CA PRO A 239 40.17 -1.00 -41.17
C PRO A 239 39.95 -0.44 -39.74
N ALA A 240 41.11 -0.16 -39.14
CA ALA A 240 41.52 0.07 -37.76
C ALA A 240 40.91 1.27 -36.98
N PRO A 241 41.15 1.35 -35.64
CA PRO A 241 40.64 2.41 -34.78
C PRO A 241 41.57 3.64 -34.68
N SER A 242 40.98 4.85 -34.69
CA SER A 242 41.67 6.11 -34.38
C SER A 242 41.67 6.41 -32.88
N ARG A 243 42.85 6.78 -32.38
CA ARG A 243 43.20 7.12 -31.01
C ARG A 243 43.38 8.65 -30.89
N LYS A 244 43.03 9.16 -29.70
CA LYS A 244 43.52 10.37 -28.99
C LYS A 244 43.11 11.75 -29.53
N ASP A 245 42.59 12.59 -28.62
CA ASP A 245 43.23 13.78 -28.01
C ASP A 245 42.32 14.24 -26.85
N VAL A 246 42.71 14.23 -25.56
CA VAL A 246 43.55 15.22 -24.81
C VAL A 246 43.24 16.66 -25.18
N HIS A 247 42.72 17.44 -24.21
CA HIS A 247 42.81 18.89 -23.94
C HIS A 247 41.65 19.17 -22.95
N SER A 248 41.72 19.95 -21.88
CA SER A 248 42.76 20.58 -21.06
C SER A 248 42.03 21.04 -19.80
#